data_AF-A0A4R9WP68-F1
#
_entry.id   AF-A0A4R9WP68-F1
#
_cell.length_a   1.000
_cell.length_b   1.000
_cell.length_c   1.000
_cell.angle_alpha   90.00
_cell.angle_beta   90.00
_cell.angle_gamma   90.00
#
_symmetry.space_group_name_H-M   'P 1'
#
loop_
_entity.id
_entity.type
_entity.pdbx_description
1 polymer ?
#
loop_
_entity_poly.entity_id
_entity_poly.type
_entity_poly.pdbx_seq_one_letter_code
_entity_poly.pdbx_strand_id
1 'polypeptide(L)'
;MCSAAPSTAHRRMGAGPARRSPRTCRRHPFRTTCLRLSWSVTSSSTRANSASSTACAAIVTTSCGISGTVRLPTMCYRRIIRPRNWQRRSLPSRAEKAGRSAPLPLPIPRPLSPRRPTPNAIIWSACAWAAGPNSSSPCSPTTKSNTRGGLSMADRILTPPLPDYLGPHQPGITDPVWPAKAPTGFDQAKYGALYAGQLERQRHLHVITADVASRTREELAGLLWTLTGFARHQMAKVPPSDTQRPYDEPVVTRRVTVTVGFGATLFTTIAGDDRFNLAARRPASLKVMPQIDGDDGFRPRDHATDLVILVSSDDYYVNEYIFGRLYYGGVHPGIRVRSVERGYARPDSREPSGFEDGITNPRDASGPSSMHDFVYIRAEDGEPEWCIGGTYLAYRKIRRRMKHFFELPAQDQEAVFGVDKKTGVRLEPHQAHAHAAKINPRRPNHRDLFDMDDLERRFLRRPYFFDDGLDADGEELRGLHHLSFARNLGVQYEWPVLMWQTNPDFPVKGTGQDALYGPGGAANIGGGYYFMPAAANDADHLGTGLGLKREHGGIDDAVQV
;
A
#
# COMPACT_ATOMS: atom_id res chain seq x y z
N MET A 1 1.67 40.25 -33.83
CA MET A 1 1.65 41.23 -34.92
C MET A 1 2.41 40.61 -36.09
N CYS A 2 1.69 40.16 -37.12
CA CYS A 2 1.64 40.80 -38.46
C CYS A 2 2.91 40.51 -39.30
N SER A 3 2.84 39.54 -40.23
CA SER A 3 2.62 39.75 -41.69
C SER A 3 3.97 39.90 -42.43
N ALA A 4 4.17 39.51 -43.70
CA ALA A 4 3.26 39.07 -44.76
C ALA A 4 3.97 38.13 -45.78
N ALA A 5 3.18 37.47 -46.65
CA ALA A 5 3.60 37.02 -47.99
C ALA A 5 2.81 37.84 -49.05
N PRO A 6 3.26 37.95 -50.32
CA PRO A 6 2.93 36.98 -51.41
C PRO A 6 4.15 36.80 -52.39
N SER A 7 4.11 36.37 -53.67
CA SER A 7 3.05 35.98 -54.63
C SER A 7 3.60 34.91 -55.64
N THR A 8 2.93 33.77 -55.85
CA THR A 8 2.02 33.37 -56.97
C THR A 8 2.55 33.30 -58.41
N ALA A 9 2.63 32.07 -58.97
CA ALA A 9 2.07 31.63 -60.27
C ALA A 9 2.30 30.09 -60.45
N HIS A 10 1.35 29.15 -60.37
CA HIS A 10 0.13 28.81 -61.14
C HIS A 10 0.28 28.11 -62.51
N ARG A 11 0.08 26.78 -62.53
CA ARG A 11 -0.99 26.01 -63.24
C ARG A 11 -0.90 24.52 -62.82
N ARG A 12 -1.96 23.88 -62.27
CA ARG A 12 -3.17 23.26 -62.90
C ARG A 12 -2.85 22.03 -63.79
N MET A 13 -3.59 20.91 -63.77
CA MET A 13 -4.69 20.40 -62.91
C MET A 13 -4.96 18.89 -63.17
N GLY A 14 -5.61 18.22 -62.20
CA GLY A 14 -6.43 17.00 -62.38
C GLY A 14 -5.70 15.65 -62.25
N ALA A 15 -6.32 14.55 -61.83
CA ALA A 15 -7.59 14.26 -61.13
C ALA A 15 -7.58 12.73 -60.86
N GLY A 16 -8.13 12.25 -59.74
CA GLY A 16 -8.32 10.80 -59.49
C GLY A 16 -9.64 10.28 -60.12
N PRO A 17 -10.27 9.20 -59.60
CA PRO A 17 -9.86 8.30 -58.50
C PRO A 17 -10.07 6.78 -58.80
N ALA A 18 -9.67 5.89 -57.89
CA ALA A 18 -10.19 4.50 -57.88
C ALA A 18 -10.19 3.85 -56.47
N ARG A 19 -11.37 3.42 -56.01
CA ARG A 19 -11.53 2.48 -54.88
C ARG A 19 -11.45 1.03 -55.40
N ARG A 20 -10.93 0.09 -54.59
CA ARG A 20 -11.41 -1.31 -54.56
C ARG A 20 -11.14 -1.97 -53.21
N SER A 21 -11.96 -2.95 -52.86
CA SER A 21 -12.16 -3.48 -51.50
C SER A 21 -11.66 -4.95 -51.37
N PRO A 22 -11.97 -5.73 -50.32
CA PRO A 22 -10.95 -6.47 -49.57
C PRO A 22 -10.76 -7.92 -50.02
N ARG A 23 -9.62 -8.53 -49.64
CA ARG A 23 -9.36 -9.97 -49.80
C ARG A 23 -9.72 -10.74 -48.53
N THR A 24 -10.27 -11.94 -48.75
CA THR A 24 -10.84 -12.83 -47.74
C THR A 24 -9.78 -13.76 -47.11
N CYS A 25 -9.81 -13.90 -45.78
CA CYS A 25 -9.04 -14.93 -45.08
C CYS A 25 -9.76 -16.28 -45.15
N ARG A 26 -9.07 -17.30 -45.67
CA ARG A 26 -9.53 -18.71 -45.63
C ARG A 26 -9.21 -19.33 -44.27
N ARG A 27 -10.15 -20.13 -43.75
CA ARG A 27 -9.93 -21.03 -42.61
C ARG A 27 -9.03 -22.20 -43.04
N HIS A 28 -8.12 -22.63 -42.17
CA HIS A 28 -7.51 -23.96 -42.20
C HIS A 28 -7.80 -24.71 -40.89
N PRO A 29 -8.06 -26.03 -40.93
CA PRO A 29 -8.29 -26.82 -39.72
C PRO A 29 -6.97 -27.33 -39.13
N PHE A 30 -6.82 -27.24 -37.80
CA PHE A 30 -5.74 -27.94 -37.11
C PHE A 30 -6.04 -29.45 -37.05
N ARG A 31 -5.13 -30.25 -37.61
CA ARG A 31 -5.10 -31.71 -37.40
C ARG A 31 -4.22 -32.05 -36.20
N THR A 32 -4.72 -32.93 -35.36
CA THR A 32 -3.97 -33.61 -34.30
C THR A 32 -2.93 -34.55 -34.91
N THR A 33 -1.67 -34.47 -34.48
CA THR A 33 -0.67 -35.52 -34.75
C THR A 33 0.21 -35.71 -33.53
N CYS A 34 0.24 -36.93 -32.99
CA CYS A 34 1.18 -37.31 -31.93
C CYS A 34 2.58 -37.54 -32.52
N LEU A 35 3.63 -37.22 -31.75
CA LEU A 35 4.99 -37.71 -31.99
C LEU A 35 5.59 -38.23 -30.69
N ARG A 36 6.04 -39.49 -30.71
CA ARG A 36 6.78 -40.14 -29.63
C ARG A 36 8.29 -39.97 -29.85
N LEU A 37 9.00 -39.70 -28.75
CA LEU A 37 10.32 -40.22 -28.39
C LEU A 37 11.31 -40.63 -29.50
N SER A 38 12.48 -40.00 -29.50
CA SER A 38 13.77 -40.72 -29.42
C SER A 38 14.90 -39.80 -28.96
N TRP A 39 15.71 -40.26 -28.00
CA TRP A 39 17.00 -39.65 -27.65
C TRP A 39 18.09 -40.11 -28.63
N SER A 40 19.07 -39.26 -28.90
CA SER A 40 20.34 -39.69 -29.50
C SER A 40 21.51 -38.90 -28.89
N VAL A 41 22.38 -39.59 -28.17
CA VAL A 41 23.68 -39.07 -27.71
C VAL A 41 24.68 -39.23 -28.86
N THR A 42 25.50 -38.21 -29.10
CA THR A 42 26.69 -38.34 -29.97
C THR A 42 27.90 -37.71 -29.28
N SER A 43 28.89 -38.55 -28.99
CA SER A 43 30.20 -38.19 -28.49
C SER A 43 31.20 -38.05 -29.64
N SER A 44 32.10 -37.07 -29.57
CA SER A 44 33.37 -37.12 -30.31
C SER A 44 34.50 -36.48 -29.51
N SER A 45 35.56 -37.26 -29.28
CA SER A 45 36.89 -36.79 -28.93
C SER A 45 37.59 -36.23 -30.20
N THR A 46 38.80 -35.65 -30.23
CA THR A 46 39.93 -35.60 -29.29
C THR A 46 40.87 -34.47 -29.75
N ARG A 47 41.54 -33.75 -28.83
CA ARG A 47 42.94 -33.30 -29.04
C ARG A 47 43.59 -32.90 -27.73
N ALA A 48 44.86 -33.26 -27.56
CA ALA A 48 45.65 -33.03 -26.35
C ALA A 48 46.93 -32.24 -26.67
N ASN A 49 47.42 -31.49 -25.68
CA ASN A 49 48.80 -31.02 -25.43
C ASN A 49 48.70 -29.90 -24.35
N SER A 50 49.61 -29.71 -23.38
CA SER A 50 50.70 -30.56 -22.85
C SER A 50 51.33 -29.83 -21.63
N ALA A 51 51.52 -30.52 -20.49
CA ALA A 51 52.34 -30.13 -19.32
C ALA A 51 51.97 -28.77 -18.60
N SER A 52 52.19 -28.57 -17.30
CA SER A 52 53.15 -29.18 -16.37
C SER A 52 52.60 -29.32 -14.94
N SER A 53 53.25 -30.18 -14.15
CA SER A 53 52.91 -30.59 -12.78
C SER A 53 53.36 -29.65 -11.66
N THR A 54 52.58 -29.61 -10.56
CA THR A 54 53.10 -29.85 -9.19
C THR A 54 52.02 -30.59 -8.38
N ALA A 55 52.40 -31.59 -7.59
CA ALA A 55 51.47 -32.43 -6.83
C ALA A 55 51.70 -32.33 -5.32
N CYS A 56 50.66 -32.59 -4.52
CA CYS A 56 50.77 -33.04 -3.13
C CYS A 56 49.72 -34.13 -2.86
N ALA A 57 50.15 -35.22 -2.21
CA ALA A 57 49.33 -36.37 -1.82
C ALA A 57 48.27 -35.97 -0.76
N ALA A 58 47.02 -36.42 -0.76
CA ALA A 58 46.45 -37.78 -0.88
C ALA A 58 46.51 -38.61 0.43
N ILE A 59 45.42 -38.59 1.20
CA ILE A 59 44.95 -39.69 2.06
C ILE A 59 43.42 -39.73 2.00
N VAL A 60 42.86 -40.74 1.31
CA VAL A 60 41.49 -41.24 1.54
C VAL A 60 41.56 -42.76 1.47
N THR A 61 41.18 -43.42 2.56
CA THR A 61 41.17 -44.89 2.66
C THR A 61 39.93 -45.49 2.01
N THR A 62 40.14 -46.57 1.26
CA THR A 62 39.10 -47.37 0.61
C THR A 62 38.49 -48.38 1.60
N SER A 63 37.19 -48.65 1.51
CA SER A 63 36.67 -50.01 1.19
C SER A 63 35.15 -50.18 1.30
N CYS A 64 34.65 -51.07 0.44
CA CYS A 64 33.45 -51.91 0.52
C CYS A 64 32.11 -51.34 1.04
N GLY A 65 31.12 -51.32 0.15
CA GLY A 65 29.71 -51.36 0.52
C GLY A 65 29.19 -52.80 0.67
N ILE A 66 28.11 -52.97 1.43
CA ILE A 66 27.24 -54.16 1.42
C ILE A 66 25.79 -53.66 1.39
N SER A 67 24.94 -54.32 0.61
CA SER A 67 23.51 -53.99 0.53
C SER A 67 22.75 -54.42 1.78
N GLY A 68 21.90 -53.52 2.31
CA GLY A 68 21.04 -53.81 3.45
C GLY A 68 19.74 -53.02 3.38
N THR A 69 18.68 -53.64 2.87
CA THR A 69 17.33 -53.05 2.87
C THR A 69 16.72 -53.12 4.27
N VAL A 70 16.42 -51.97 4.88
CA VAL A 70 15.65 -51.89 6.13
C VAL A 70 14.36 -51.12 5.86
N ARG A 71 13.22 -51.81 6.05
CA ARG A 71 11.89 -51.20 6.08
C ARG A 71 11.59 -50.69 7.49
N LEU A 72 11.02 -49.49 7.62
CA LEU A 72 10.34 -49.03 8.82
C LEU A 72 8.82 -48.91 8.56
N PRO A 73 7.96 -49.14 9.55
CA PRO A 73 6.57 -49.51 9.32
C PRO A 73 5.64 -48.31 9.09
N THR A 74 4.73 -48.46 8.12
CA THR A 74 3.64 -47.52 7.89
C THR A 74 2.48 -47.80 8.85
N MET A 75 2.13 -46.86 9.73
CA MET A 75 0.90 -46.96 10.54
C MET A 75 -0.34 -46.71 9.67
N CYS A 76 -1.15 -47.75 9.46
CA CYS A 76 -2.43 -47.64 8.78
C CYS A 76 -3.56 -47.22 9.75
N TYR A 77 -4.01 -45.96 9.68
CA TYR A 77 -5.25 -45.53 10.34
C TYR A 77 -6.47 -45.78 9.43
N ARG A 78 -7.34 -46.71 9.82
CA ARG A 78 -8.63 -46.96 9.14
C ARG A 78 -9.61 -45.83 9.44
N ARG A 79 -9.86 -44.94 8.48
CA ARG A 79 -10.95 -43.93 8.56
C ARG A 79 -12.13 -44.37 7.70
N ILE A 80 -13.16 -44.92 8.33
CA ILE A 80 -14.39 -45.36 7.65
C ILE A 80 -15.23 -44.14 7.28
N ILE A 81 -15.39 -43.88 5.98
CA ILE A 81 -16.32 -42.88 5.46
C ILE A 81 -17.68 -43.56 5.25
N ARG A 82 -18.71 -43.12 5.99
CA ARG A 82 -20.11 -43.52 5.72
C ARG A 82 -20.78 -42.48 4.79
N PRO A 83 -21.50 -42.91 3.73
CA PRO A 83 -22.22 -41.99 2.86
C PRO A 83 -23.44 -41.38 3.58
N ARG A 84 -23.69 -40.08 3.35
CA ARG A 84 -24.75 -39.30 4.00
C ARG A 84 -25.94 -39.18 3.05
N ASN A 85 -26.86 -40.14 3.10
CA ASN A 85 -28.11 -40.07 2.33
C ASN A 85 -29.03 -38.98 2.86
N TRP A 86 -29.48 -38.09 1.97
CA TRP A 86 -30.53 -37.11 2.26
C TRP A 86 -31.90 -37.78 2.19
N GLN A 87 -32.64 -37.79 3.30
CA GLN A 87 -34.08 -38.03 3.29
C GLN A 87 -34.82 -36.75 3.69
N ARG A 88 -35.73 -36.29 2.82
CA ARG A 88 -36.77 -35.34 3.18
C ARG A 88 -37.66 -35.95 4.27
N ARG A 89 -37.92 -35.22 5.35
CA ARG A 89 -39.12 -35.43 6.19
C ARG A 89 -39.81 -34.11 6.46
N SER A 90 -41.13 -34.17 6.41
CA SER A 90 -42.09 -33.08 6.52
C SER A 90 -42.32 -32.65 7.97
N LEU A 91 -42.81 -31.41 8.12
CA LEU A 91 -43.35 -30.84 9.36
C LEU A 91 -44.62 -31.59 9.81
N PRO A 92 -44.83 -31.78 11.13
CA PRO A 92 -46.15 -32.01 11.72
C PRO A 92 -46.74 -30.72 12.32
N SER A 93 -48.07 -30.63 12.33
CA SER A 93 -48.87 -29.47 12.76
C SER A 93 -49.42 -29.59 14.19
N ARG A 94 -49.99 -28.48 14.69
CA ARG A 94 -50.70 -28.31 15.99
C ARG A 94 -51.91 -29.26 16.15
N ALA A 95 -52.09 -29.86 17.34
CA ALA A 95 -53.26 -29.65 18.24
C ALA A 95 -53.34 -30.65 19.44
N GLU A 96 -53.75 -30.12 20.60
CA GLU A 96 -54.47 -30.74 21.75
C GLU A 96 -54.16 -32.15 22.30
N LYS A 97 -53.82 -32.21 23.60
CA LYS A 97 -54.81 -32.49 24.68
C LYS A 97 -54.24 -32.18 26.09
N ALA A 98 -55.14 -32.02 27.06
CA ALA A 98 -54.85 -31.45 28.38
C ALA A 98 -54.86 -32.47 29.55
N GLY A 99 -54.08 -32.16 30.59
CA GLY A 99 -54.44 -32.36 32.00
C GLY A 99 -54.09 -33.70 32.68
N ARG A 100 -53.17 -33.63 33.67
CA ARG A 100 -53.40 -34.13 35.05
C ARG A 100 -52.28 -33.74 36.03
N SER A 101 -52.69 -33.05 37.12
CA SER A 101 -52.16 -33.06 38.51
C SER A 101 -50.64 -33.04 38.80
N ALA A 102 -50.21 -32.01 39.53
CA ALA A 102 -48.89 -31.87 40.17
C ALA A 102 -48.76 -32.65 41.51
N PRO A 103 -47.56 -32.68 42.09
CA PRO A 103 -47.37 -32.00 43.38
C PRO A 103 -46.18 -31.01 43.42
N LEU A 104 -46.24 -30.09 44.38
CA LEU A 104 -45.31 -28.99 44.70
C LEU A 104 -45.04 -29.00 46.22
N PRO A 105 -44.16 -28.15 46.81
CA PRO A 105 -42.98 -27.45 46.27
C PRO A 105 -41.72 -27.61 47.17
N LEU A 106 -40.55 -27.11 46.72
CA LEU A 106 -39.51 -26.56 47.59
C LEU A 106 -39.05 -25.19 47.06
N PRO A 107 -38.57 -24.26 47.92
CA PRO A 107 -38.97 -22.85 47.79
C PRO A 107 -38.00 -21.94 47.02
N ILE A 108 -38.58 -20.91 46.39
CA ILE A 108 -37.89 -19.73 45.84
C ILE A 108 -37.97 -18.59 46.87
N PRO A 109 -36.87 -17.95 47.27
CA PRO A 109 -36.90 -16.67 47.96
C PRO A 109 -36.76 -15.48 46.98
N ARG A 110 -37.71 -14.55 47.06
CA ARG A 110 -37.64 -13.14 46.62
C ARG A 110 -38.41 -12.30 47.65
N PRO A 111 -38.23 -10.97 47.70
CA PRO A 111 -36.99 -10.25 47.94
C PRO A 111 -37.11 -9.39 49.23
N LEU A 112 -35.99 -8.94 49.79
CA LEU A 112 -36.00 -7.88 50.82
C LEU A 112 -35.02 -6.77 50.46
N SER A 113 -35.54 -5.56 50.36
CA SER A 113 -34.82 -4.29 50.18
C SER A 113 -35.07 -3.41 51.41
N PRO A 114 -34.25 -2.37 51.66
CA PRO A 114 -32.81 -2.44 51.83
C PRO A 114 -32.40 -1.85 53.20
N ARG A 115 -31.23 -2.24 53.74
CA ARG A 115 -30.54 -1.47 54.80
C ARG A 115 -29.09 -1.23 54.41
N ARG A 116 -28.64 0.02 54.61
CA ARG A 116 -27.33 0.54 54.21
C ARG A 116 -26.17 -0.21 54.91
N PRO A 117 -25.09 -0.54 54.20
CA PRO A 117 -23.76 -0.72 54.79
C PRO A 117 -22.96 0.58 54.72
N THR A 118 -22.27 0.90 55.81
CA THR A 118 -21.25 1.95 55.92
C THR A 118 -19.95 1.55 55.20
N PRO A 119 -19.19 2.50 54.63
CA PRO A 119 -17.91 2.18 53.98
C PRO A 119 -16.80 1.98 55.02
N ASN A 120 -16.29 0.75 55.13
CA ASN A 120 -15.01 0.51 55.80
C ASN A 120 -13.87 0.88 54.83
N ALA A 121 -13.17 1.98 55.13
CA ALA A 121 -11.99 2.38 54.40
C ALA A 121 -10.79 1.51 54.77
N ILE A 122 -10.18 0.84 53.78
CA ILE A 122 -8.82 0.33 53.91
C ILE A 122 -7.87 1.47 53.56
N ILE A 123 -7.10 1.89 54.56
CA ILE A 123 -6.22 3.06 54.50
C ILE A 123 -4.98 2.71 53.67
N TRP A 124 -4.84 3.34 52.51
CA TRP A 124 -3.52 3.59 51.94
C TRP A 124 -3.09 4.99 52.36
N SER A 125 -1.99 5.08 53.11
CA SER A 125 -1.51 6.33 53.70
C SER A 125 -1.09 7.34 52.64
N ALA A 126 -1.93 8.34 52.38
CA ALA A 126 -1.53 9.52 51.65
C ALA A 126 -0.74 10.46 52.58
N CYS A 127 0.56 10.61 52.33
CA CYS A 127 1.32 11.71 52.92
C CYS A 127 0.86 13.03 52.31
N ALA A 128 -0.01 13.75 53.02
CA ALA A 128 -0.39 15.10 52.65
C ALA A 128 0.81 16.05 52.82
N TRP A 129 1.24 16.67 51.72
CA TRP A 129 1.97 17.93 51.76
C TRP A 129 0.97 19.07 51.56
N ALA A 130 1.03 20.05 52.46
CA ALA A 130 0.08 21.16 52.50
C ALA A 130 0.20 22.06 51.26
N ALA A 131 -0.94 22.63 50.84
CA ALA A 131 -0.96 23.59 49.76
C ALA A 131 -0.33 24.93 50.19
N GLY A 132 0.67 25.39 49.43
CA GLY A 132 1.14 26.77 49.40
C GLY A 132 0.73 27.44 48.07
N PRO A 133 0.54 28.78 48.03
CA PRO A 133 -0.09 29.44 46.90
C PRO A 133 0.88 29.74 45.73
N ASN A 134 0.30 29.77 44.52
CA ASN A 134 0.81 30.42 43.31
C ASN A 134 2.24 30.11 42.82
N SER A 135 2.35 29.16 41.88
CA SER A 135 2.89 29.52 40.56
C SER A 135 2.25 28.66 39.46
N SER A 136 1.82 29.32 38.38
CA SER A 136 1.25 28.67 37.20
C SER A 136 2.38 28.25 36.25
N SER A 137 2.54 26.95 36.02
CA SER A 137 3.45 26.38 35.02
C SER A 137 2.79 25.16 34.35
N PRO A 138 2.42 25.22 33.05
CA PRO A 138 1.90 24.06 32.35
C PRO A 138 3.04 23.08 32.03
N CYS A 139 3.04 21.91 32.65
CA CYS A 139 3.94 20.82 32.30
C CYS A 139 3.50 20.16 30.98
N SER A 140 3.94 20.71 29.85
CA SER A 140 3.87 20.01 28.57
C SER A 140 4.76 18.75 28.58
N PRO A 141 4.36 17.64 27.93
CA PRO A 141 5.22 16.48 27.78
C PRO A 141 6.33 16.76 26.76
N THR A 142 7.49 17.22 27.25
CA THR A 142 8.67 17.41 26.39
C THR A 142 9.26 16.06 26.00
N THR A 143 9.13 15.70 24.72
CA THR A 143 9.84 14.55 24.13
C THR A 143 11.35 14.82 24.16
N LYS A 144 12.03 14.39 25.23
CA LYS A 144 13.49 14.51 25.34
C LYS A 144 14.18 13.55 24.36
N SER A 145 14.45 14.06 23.16
CA SER A 145 15.45 13.49 22.26
C SER A 145 16.83 13.49 22.93
N ASN A 146 17.65 12.48 22.64
CA ASN A 146 18.95 12.28 23.25
C ASN A 146 19.95 13.41 22.91
N THR A 147 20.45 14.11 23.92
CA THR A 147 21.76 14.77 23.88
C THR A 147 22.56 14.46 25.15
N ARG A 148 23.62 13.67 25.00
CA ARG A 148 24.70 13.58 25.99
C ARG A 148 25.77 14.60 25.61
N GLY A 149 25.96 15.63 26.44
CA GLY A 149 27.13 16.50 26.43
C GLY A 149 26.91 17.91 25.88
N GLY A 150 27.44 18.89 26.62
CA GLY A 150 27.78 20.23 26.11
C GLY A 150 26.65 21.28 26.16
N LEU A 151 26.84 22.32 26.97
CA LEU A 151 26.06 23.56 26.88
C LEU A 151 26.58 24.42 25.71
N SER A 152 25.85 24.48 24.59
CA SER A 152 25.90 25.62 23.67
C SER A 152 24.75 25.58 22.66
N MET A 153 24.06 26.72 22.51
CA MET A 153 23.01 27.04 21.52
C MET A 153 21.75 26.15 21.51
N ALA A 154 20.61 26.80 21.46
CA ALA A 154 19.35 26.15 21.11
C ALA A 154 19.38 25.81 19.61
N ASP A 155 19.66 24.55 19.29
CA ASP A 155 19.37 24.01 17.96
C ASP A 155 17.90 24.28 17.65
N ARG A 156 17.65 25.20 16.70
CA ARG A 156 16.30 25.53 16.26
C ARG A 156 15.68 24.26 15.67
N ILE A 157 14.67 23.72 16.33
CA ILE A 157 13.98 22.53 15.83
C ILE A 157 13.20 22.92 14.57
N LEU A 158 13.44 22.23 13.45
CA LEU A 158 12.64 22.38 12.24
C LEU A 158 11.24 21.82 12.50
N THR A 159 10.23 22.68 12.44
CA THR A 159 8.81 22.27 12.49
C THR A 159 8.44 21.56 11.19
N PRO A 160 7.91 20.32 11.22
CA PRO A 160 7.44 19.63 10.02
C PRO A 160 6.35 20.42 9.27
N PRO A 161 6.36 20.42 7.93
CA PRO A 161 5.36 21.10 7.12
C PRO A 161 3.95 20.48 7.31
N LEU A 162 2.93 21.32 7.18
CA LEU A 162 1.53 20.91 7.28
C LEU A 162 1.00 20.40 5.93
N PRO A 163 0.07 19.42 5.92
CA PRO A 163 -0.59 18.97 4.69
C PRO A 163 -1.37 20.09 4.01
N ASP A 164 -1.54 19.97 2.69
CA ASP A 164 -2.32 20.93 1.90
C ASP A 164 -3.77 20.46 1.74
N TYR A 165 -4.66 20.99 2.57
CA TYR A 165 -6.10 20.66 2.54
C TYR A 165 -6.89 21.43 1.48
N LEU A 166 -6.29 22.42 0.80
CA LEU A 166 -6.98 23.33 -0.13
C LEU A 166 -6.48 23.18 -1.57
N GLY A 167 -5.39 22.45 -1.78
CA GLY A 167 -4.84 22.12 -3.11
C GLY A 167 -5.79 21.27 -3.97
N PRO A 168 -5.52 21.19 -5.29
CA PRO A 168 -6.35 20.43 -6.23
C PRO A 168 -6.18 18.90 -6.13
N HIS A 169 -5.25 18.42 -5.32
CA HIS A 169 -4.93 17.01 -5.15
C HIS A 169 -5.27 16.56 -3.73
N GLN A 170 -5.71 15.32 -3.54
CA GLN A 170 -6.01 14.83 -2.19
C GLN A 170 -4.74 14.84 -1.32
N PRO A 171 -4.83 15.31 -0.07
CA PRO A 171 -3.68 15.36 0.84
C PRO A 171 -3.26 13.97 1.31
N GLY A 172 -2.00 13.84 1.72
CA GLY A 172 -1.35 12.58 2.05
C GLY A 172 -0.71 11.85 0.86
N ILE A 173 -0.58 12.52 -0.29
CA ILE A 173 0.00 11.95 -1.53
C ILE A 173 1.38 12.54 -1.78
N THR A 174 1.46 13.70 -2.45
CA THR A 174 2.71 14.45 -2.67
C THR A 174 3.10 15.33 -1.48
N ASP A 175 2.24 15.45 -0.48
CA ASP A 175 2.35 16.36 0.66
C ASP A 175 2.40 15.63 2.02
N PRO A 176 2.83 16.31 3.10
CA PRO A 176 3.40 17.66 3.11
C PRO A 176 4.86 17.70 2.64
N VAL A 177 5.28 18.80 2.00
CA VAL A 177 6.62 18.98 1.43
C VAL A 177 7.41 20.05 2.19
N TRP A 178 8.68 19.76 2.46
CA TRP A 178 9.62 20.75 3.02
C TRP A 178 9.86 21.89 2.01
N PRO A 179 9.72 23.18 2.40
CA PRO A 179 9.94 24.31 1.51
C PRO A 179 11.29 24.26 0.77
N ALA A 180 11.35 24.72 -0.48
CA ALA A 180 12.58 24.68 -1.27
C ALA A 180 13.72 25.59 -0.72
N LYS A 181 13.37 26.63 0.05
CA LYS A 181 14.32 27.53 0.73
C LYS A 181 14.32 27.25 2.23
N ALA A 182 15.48 27.41 2.86
CA ALA A 182 15.62 27.23 4.30
C ALA A 182 14.86 28.34 5.06
N PRO A 183 14.23 28.03 6.21
CA PRO A 183 13.70 29.07 7.09
C PRO A 183 14.82 29.98 7.63
N THR A 184 14.47 31.21 8.02
CA THR A 184 15.45 32.18 8.53
C THR A 184 16.22 31.65 9.74
N GLY A 185 17.55 31.68 9.66
CA GLY A 185 18.45 31.20 10.73
C GLY A 185 18.80 29.71 10.65
N PHE A 186 18.53 29.05 9.52
CA PHE A 186 19.06 27.73 9.19
C PHE A 186 20.11 27.82 8.08
N ASP A 187 21.09 26.92 8.10
CA ASP A 187 22.09 26.83 7.03
C ASP A 187 21.45 26.33 5.72
N GLN A 188 21.52 27.14 4.66
CA GLN A 188 20.85 26.90 3.39
C GLN A 188 21.45 25.70 2.62
N ALA A 189 22.73 25.39 2.79
CA ALA A 189 23.38 24.28 2.11
C ALA A 189 22.99 22.92 2.74
N LYS A 190 23.11 22.81 4.07
CA LYS A 190 22.68 21.66 4.86
C LYS A 190 21.18 21.42 4.72
N TYR A 191 20.37 22.48 4.75
CA TYR A 191 18.94 22.37 4.51
C TYR A 191 18.61 21.93 3.08
N GLY A 192 19.32 22.48 2.08
CA GLY A 192 19.19 22.10 0.67
C GLY A 192 19.45 20.62 0.41
N ALA A 193 20.48 20.05 1.05
CA ALA A 193 20.81 18.63 0.92
C ALA A 193 19.75 17.71 1.58
N LEU A 194 19.33 18.04 2.80
CA LEU A 194 18.56 17.15 3.67
C LEU A 194 17.04 17.29 3.58
N TYR A 195 16.53 18.50 3.30
CA TYR A 195 15.10 18.80 3.45
C TYR A 195 14.47 19.41 2.19
N ALA A 196 15.12 20.36 1.52
CA ALA A 196 14.48 21.14 0.45
C ALA A 196 13.73 20.29 -0.59
N GLY A 197 12.44 20.55 -0.77
CA GLY A 197 11.55 19.86 -1.71
C GLY A 197 11.24 18.39 -1.37
N GLN A 198 11.67 17.87 -0.21
CA GLN A 198 11.43 16.49 0.18
C GLN A 198 10.04 16.30 0.82
N LEU A 199 9.36 15.21 0.45
CA LEU A 199 8.14 14.74 1.12
C LEU A 199 8.43 14.38 2.58
N GLU A 200 7.73 15.01 3.51
CA GLU A 200 7.73 14.66 4.93
C GLU A 200 6.49 13.83 5.25
N ARG A 201 6.61 12.49 5.20
CA ARG A 201 5.53 11.59 5.65
C ARG A 201 5.19 11.81 7.13
N GLN A 202 3.94 11.56 7.52
CA GLN A 202 3.57 11.55 8.94
C GLN A 202 4.12 10.32 9.67
N ARG A 203 4.08 10.30 11.01
CA ARG A 203 4.62 9.19 11.82
C ARG A 203 3.78 7.91 11.81
N HIS A 204 2.48 7.98 11.53
CA HIS A 204 1.58 6.82 11.54
C HIS A 204 0.66 6.80 10.32
N LEU A 205 0.32 5.61 9.84
CA LEU A 205 -0.61 5.33 8.75
C LEU A 205 -1.55 4.19 9.15
N HIS A 206 -2.85 4.33 8.90
CA HIS A 206 -3.77 3.21 8.74
C HIS A 206 -4.16 3.06 7.27
N VAL A 207 -4.01 1.84 6.74
CA VAL A 207 -4.57 1.44 5.43
C VAL A 207 -5.85 0.68 5.71
N ILE A 208 -6.99 1.24 5.31
CA ILE A 208 -8.31 0.63 5.51
C ILE A 208 -8.83 0.24 4.13
N THR A 209 -9.12 -1.05 3.93
CA THR A 209 -9.73 -1.54 2.68
C THR A 209 -11.22 -1.82 2.94
N ALA A 210 -12.09 -1.51 1.97
CA ALA A 210 -13.53 -1.67 2.14
C ALA A 210 -14.27 -1.92 0.83
N ASP A 211 -15.41 -2.60 0.91
CA ASP A 211 -16.37 -2.77 -0.19
C ASP A 211 -17.57 -1.83 0.02
N VAL A 212 -18.17 -1.30 -1.05
CA VAL A 212 -19.36 -0.44 -0.91
C VAL A 212 -20.63 -1.28 -0.73
N ALA A 213 -21.49 -0.89 0.21
CA ALA A 213 -22.78 -1.55 0.44
C ALA A 213 -23.88 -1.09 -0.54
N SER A 214 -23.64 0.04 -1.23
CA SER A 214 -24.55 0.65 -2.21
C SER A 214 -24.94 -0.30 -3.34
N ARG A 215 -26.21 -0.25 -3.73
CA ARG A 215 -26.84 -1.03 -4.80
C ARG A 215 -27.24 -0.17 -6.00
N THR A 216 -27.40 1.13 -5.80
CA THR A 216 -27.79 2.10 -6.83
C THR A 216 -26.72 3.19 -7.02
N ARG A 217 -26.82 3.97 -8.12
CA ARG A 217 -25.91 5.11 -8.37
C ARG A 217 -26.11 6.21 -7.32
N GLU A 218 -27.34 6.36 -6.85
CA GLU A 218 -27.81 7.37 -5.92
C GLU A 218 -27.30 7.07 -4.51
N GLU A 219 -27.37 5.81 -4.07
CA GLU A 219 -26.77 5.34 -2.83
C GLU A 219 -25.24 5.48 -2.84
N LEU A 220 -24.59 5.23 -3.98
CA LEU A 220 -23.14 5.44 -4.13
C LEU A 220 -22.78 6.93 -4.10
N ALA A 221 -23.58 7.80 -4.74
CA ALA A 221 -23.41 9.24 -4.68
C ALA A 221 -23.48 9.73 -3.22
N GLY A 222 -24.53 9.33 -2.49
CA GLY A 222 -24.72 9.66 -1.07
C GLY A 222 -23.54 9.21 -0.21
N LEU A 223 -23.07 7.97 -0.38
CA LEU A 223 -21.89 7.46 0.33
C LEU A 223 -20.63 8.29 0.05
N LEU A 224 -20.36 8.64 -1.21
CA LEU A 224 -19.16 9.40 -1.56
C LEU A 224 -19.22 10.85 -1.05
N TRP A 225 -20.42 11.45 -0.96
CA TRP A 225 -20.63 12.71 -0.21
C TRP A 225 -20.29 12.54 1.28
N THR A 226 -20.82 11.51 1.94
CA THR A 226 -20.55 11.22 3.36
C THR A 226 -19.06 10.99 3.62
N LEU A 227 -18.37 10.21 2.77
CA LEU A 227 -16.92 9.97 2.87
C LEU A 227 -16.10 11.25 2.65
N THR A 228 -16.49 12.11 1.70
CA THR A 228 -15.81 13.38 1.43
C THR A 228 -15.96 14.34 2.62
N GLY A 229 -17.19 14.51 3.12
CA GLY A 229 -17.47 15.34 4.30
C GLY A 229 -16.76 14.83 5.55
N PHE A 230 -16.74 13.51 5.76
CA PHE A 230 -15.99 12.88 6.84
C PHE A 230 -14.49 13.19 6.75
N ALA A 231 -13.86 12.96 5.58
CA ALA A 231 -12.44 13.25 5.38
C ALA A 231 -12.11 14.72 5.65
N ARG A 232 -12.89 15.66 5.09
CA ARG A 232 -12.75 17.11 5.31
C ARG A 232 -12.85 17.48 6.79
N HIS A 233 -13.88 16.98 7.50
CA HIS A 233 -14.08 17.25 8.93
C HIS A 233 -12.89 16.75 9.78
N GLN A 234 -12.44 15.50 9.57
CA GLN A 234 -11.35 14.91 10.37
C GLN A 234 -10.00 15.62 10.13
N MET A 235 -9.76 16.14 8.91
CA MET A 235 -8.56 16.93 8.59
C MET A 235 -8.64 18.36 9.14
N ALA A 236 -9.80 19.01 9.03
CA ALA A 236 -10.05 20.34 9.59
C ALA A 236 -10.04 20.35 11.13
N LYS A 237 -10.27 19.19 11.78
CA LYS A 237 -10.40 19.04 13.23
C LYS A 237 -11.43 19.99 13.85
N VAL A 238 -12.53 20.24 13.13
CA VAL A 238 -13.72 20.86 13.73
C VAL A 238 -14.13 19.95 14.90
N PRO A 239 -14.35 20.46 16.11
CA PRO A 239 -14.72 19.60 17.22
C PRO A 239 -16.02 18.83 16.92
N PRO A 240 -16.11 17.55 17.29
CA PRO A 240 -17.35 16.80 17.19
C PRO A 240 -18.49 17.53 17.87
N SER A 241 -19.65 17.51 17.22
CA SER A 241 -20.91 17.99 17.79
C SER A 241 -21.42 17.08 18.91
N ASP A 242 -20.99 15.82 18.95
CA ASP A 242 -21.25 14.90 20.05
C ASP A 242 -20.23 15.02 21.20
N THR A 243 -20.72 14.93 22.44
CA THR A 243 -19.91 15.04 23.67
C THR A 243 -19.31 13.71 24.11
N GLN A 244 -19.22 12.70 23.23
CA GLN A 244 -18.87 11.33 23.62
C GLN A 244 -17.41 11.17 24.07
N ARG A 245 -16.56 12.18 23.87
CA ARG A 245 -15.27 12.31 24.55
C ARG A 245 -15.00 13.79 24.88
N PRO A 246 -14.66 14.15 26.13
CA PRO A 246 -14.16 15.49 26.41
C PRO A 246 -12.85 15.75 25.65
N TYR A 247 -12.65 17.00 25.26
CA TYR A 247 -11.54 17.46 24.44
C TYR A 247 -10.18 17.04 25.00
N ASP A 248 -9.39 16.34 24.20
CA ASP A 248 -7.95 16.57 24.22
C ASP A 248 -7.76 18.07 23.84
N GLU A 249 -6.92 18.82 24.57
CA GLU A 249 -6.62 20.22 24.21
C GLU A 249 -6.27 20.31 22.71
N PRO A 250 -6.68 21.37 21.99
CA PRO A 250 -6.57 21.45 20.53
C PRO A 250 -5.11 21.34 20.09
N VAL A 251 -4.69 20.10 19.83
CA VAL A 251 -3.28 19.79 19.62
C VAL A 251 -2.84 20.43 18.32
N VAL A 252 -1.72 21.18 18.41
CA VAL A 252 -0.86 21.56 17.28
C VAL A 252 -1.00 20.54 16.17
N THR A 253 -1.52 20.99 15.03
CA THR A 253 -2.03 20.15 13.94
C THR A 253 -1.19 18.89 13.75
N ARG A 254 -1.71 17.73 14.19
CA ARG A 254 -1.06 16.41 14.09
C ARG A 254 -0.89 15.91 12.63
N ARG A 255 -0.90 16.82 11.66
CA ARG A 255 -0.72 16.60 10.22
C ARG A 255 -1.66 15.53 9.66
N VAL A 256 -2.92 15.51 10.13
CA VAL A 256 -3.92 14.51 9.77
C VAL A 256 -4.26 14.60 8.28
N THR A 257 -4.16 13.49 7.54
CA THR A 257 -4.66 13.39 6.16
C THR A 257 -5.53 12.16 6.01
N VAL A 258 -6.67 12.31 5.32
CA VAL A 258 -7.58 11.22 4.96
C VAL A 258 -7.71 11.19 3.44
N THR A 259 -7.05 10.23 2.81
CA THR A 259 -7.02 10.04 1.35
C THR A 259 -7.92 8.85 0.98
N VAL A 260 -8.78 8.98 -0.04
CA VAL A 260 -9.68 7.90 -0.49
C VAL A 260 -9.40 7.55 -1.96
N GLY A 261 -9.30 6.26 -2.25
CA GLY A 261 -9.10 5.72 -3.60
C GLY A 261 -10.09 4.63 -3.96
N PHE A 262 -10.37 4.50 -5.26
CA PHE A 262 -11.32 3.55 -5.84
C PHE A 262 -10.59 2.36 -6.46
N GLY A 263 -10.91 1.15 -6.03
CA GLY A 263 -10.41 -0.09 -6.62
C GLY A 263 -11.18 -0.45 -7.89
N ALA A 264 -10.60 -1.34 -8.71
CA ALA A 264 -11.23 -1.76 -9.96
C ALA A 264 -12.62 -2.42 -9.76
N THR A 265 -12.85 -3.02 -8.59
CA THR A 265 -14.12 -3.72 -8.27
C THR A 265 -15.30 -2.77 -8.05
N LEU A 266 -15.07 -1.47 -7.80
CA LEU A 266 -16.14 -0.48 -7.72
C LEU A 266 -16.87 -0.31 -9.06
N PHE A 267 -16.15 -0.45 -10.16
CA PHE A 267 -16.63 -0.24 -11.53
C PHE A 267 -17.18 -1.53 -12.18
N THR A 268 -16.54 -2.67 -11.89
CA THR A 268 -16.91 -3.97 -12.47
C THR A 268 -16.71 -5.07 -11.45
N THR A 269 -17.63 -6.05 -11.35
CA THR A 269 -17.42 -7.23 -10.48
C THR A 269 -16.16 -8.01 -10.90
N ILE A 270 -15.68 -8.89 -10.02
CA ILE A 270 -14.60 -9.85 -10.34
C ILE A 270 -14.98 -10.82 -11.49
N ALA A 271 -16.28 -10.96 -11.80
CA ALA A 271 -16.79 -11.69 -12.96
C ALA A 271 -16.89 -10.83 -14.24
N GLY A 272 -16.83 -9.51 -14.13
CA GLY A 272 -16.86 -8.55 -15.25
C GLY A 272 -18.18 -7.79 -15.42
N ASP A 273 -19.16 -7.96 -14.53
CA ASP A 273 -20.44 -7.27 -14.61
C ASP A 273 -20.27 -5.78 -14.30
N ASP A 274 -20.85 -4.89 -15.11
CA ASP A 274 -20.80 -3.45 -14.88
C ASP A 274 -21.58 -3.06 -13.61
N ARG A 275 -20.89 -2.48 -12.64
CA ARG A 275 -21.50 -1.97 -11.41
C ARG A 275 -21.88 -0.52 -11.59
N PHE A 276 -23.13 -0.21 -11.29
CA PHE A 276 -23.70 1.13 -11.34
C PHE A 276 -23.68 1.79 -12.73
N ASN A 277 -23.40 1.05 -13.82
CA ASN A 277 -23.17 1.59 -15.18
C ASN A 277 -21.97 2.57 -15.19
N LEU A 278 -20.84 2.12 -14.66
CA LEU A 278 -19.59 2.85 -14.52
C LEU A 278 -18.40 2.18 -15.21
N ALA A 279 -18.52 0.98 -15.79
CA ALA A 279 -17.39 0.29 -16.42
C ALA A 279 -16.69 1.14 -17.51
N ALA A 280 -17.46 1.92 -18.28
CA ALA A 280 -16.96 2.86 -19.29
C ALA A 280 -16.33 4.16 -18.71
N ARG A 281 -16.45 4.39 -17.40
CA ARG A 281 -15.80 5.49 -16.65
C ARG A 281 -14.56 5.03 -15.88
N ARG A 282 -14.28 3.72 -15.81
CA ARG A 282 -13.10 3.17 -15.13
C ARG A 282 -11.81 3.78 -15.72
N PRO A 283 -10.85 4.25 -14.91
CA PRO A 283 -9.56 4.72 -15.41
C PRO A 283 -8.84 3.62 -16.18
N ALA A 284 -8.16 3.96 -17.27
CA ALA A 284 -7.64 3.01 -18.24
C ALA A 284 -6.54 2.11 -17.65
N SER A 285 -5.68 2.66 -16.79
CA SER A 285 -4.66 1.89 -16.04
C SER A 285 -5.24 1.10 -14.85
N LEU A 286 -6.44 1.43 -14.34
CA LEU A 286 -7.00 0.79 -13.14
C LEU A 286 -7.47 -0.63 -13.44
N LYS A 287 -6.79 -1.62 -12.86
CA LYS A 287 -7.17 -3.04 -12.93
C LYS A 287 -6.96 -3.71 -11.58
N VAL A 288 -7.53 -4.90 -11.39
CA VAL A 288 -7.13 -5.77 -10.28
C VAL A 288 -5.63 -6.05 -10.42
N MET A 289 -4.87 -5.88 -9.33
CA MET A 289 -3.43 -6.09 -9.30
C MET A 289 -3.09 -7.49 -9.84
N PRO A 290 -2.10 -7.63 -10.75
CA PRO A 290 -1.66 -8.94 -11.21
C PRO A 290 -0.90 -9.67 -10.10
N GLN A 291 -1.04 -10.99 -10.09
CA GLN A 291 -0.17 -11.86 -9.30
C GLN A 291 1.22 -11.89 -9.94
N ILE A 292 2.27 -11.85 -9.12
CA ILE A 292 3.67 -11.84 -9.54
C ILE A 292 4.50 -12.83 -8.72
N ASP A 293 5.70 -13.16 -9.22
CA ASP A 293 6.68 -13.91 -8.44
C ASP A 293 7.09 -13.10 -7.20
N GLY A 294 7.13 -13.77 -6.04
CA GLY A 294 7.30 -13.14 -4.73
C GLY A 294 5.99 -12.86 -3.98
N ASP A 295 4.82 -13.14 -4.56
CA ASP A 295 3.55 -13.22 -3.81
C ASP A 295 3.50 -14.54 -2.99
N ASP A 296 3.48 -14.44 -1.66
CA ASP A 296 3.52 -15.58 -0.72
C ASP A 296 2.22 -15.65 0.07
N GLY A 297 1.43 -16.70 -0.13
CA GLY A 297 0.05 -16.84 0.38
C GLY A 297 -0.96 -15.82 -0.20
N PHE A 298 -0.49 -14.72 -0.80
CA PHE A 298 -1.29 -13.62 -1.31
C PHE A 298 -1.86 -13.90 -2.71
N ARG A 299 -3.16 -13.65 -2.88
CA ARG A 299 -3.86 -13.75 -4.16
C ARG A 299 -4.58 -12.44 -4.45
N PRO A 300 -3.98 -11.51 -5.23
CA PRO A 300 -4.55 -10.17 -5.46
C PRO A 300 -6.03 -10.14 -5.85
N ARG A 301 -6.50 -11.13 -6.63
CA ARG A 301 -7.91 -11.28 -7.05
C ARG A 301 -8.88 -11.51 -5.89
N ASP A 302 -8.45 -12.22 -4.85
CA ASP A 302 -9.28 -12.60 -3.69
C ASP A 302 -9.30 -11.47 -2.62
N HIS A 303 -8.35 -10.54 -2.72
CA HIS A 303 -8.16 -9.39 -1.82
C HIS A 303 -8.54 -8.04 -2.45
N ALA A 304 -9.04 -8.01 -3.69
CA ALA A 304 -9.49 -6.79 -4.33
C ALA A 304 -10.73 -6.20 -3.62
N THR A 305 -10.69 -4.91 -3.33
CA THR A 305 -11.77 -4.16 -2.66
C THR A 305 -12.18 -2.92 -3.43
N ASP A 306 -13.40 -2.44 -3.19
CA ASP A 306 -13.96 -1.29 -3.92
C ASP A 306 -13.28 0.03 -3.54
N LEU A 307 -12.83 0.15 -2.29
CA LEU A 307 -12.22 1.34 -1.71
C LEU A 307 -10.92 1.00 -0.98
N VAL A 308 -10.01 1.98 -0.97
CA VAL A 308 -8.95 2.14 0.04
C VAL A 308 -9.10 3.51 0.70
N ILE A 309 -8.88 3.59 2.00
CA ILE A 309 -8.86 4.81 2.78
C ILE A 309 -7.54 4.84 3.55
N LEU A 310 -6.73 5.87 3.32
CA LEU A 310 -5.45 6.09 4.00
C LEU A 310 -5.64 7.17 5.05
N VAL A 311 -5.45 6.83 6.33
CA VAL A 311 -5.48 7.80 7.44
C VAL A 311 -4.06 7.96 7.95
N SER A 312 -3.44 9.12 7.76
CA SER A 312 -2.08 9.38 8.24
C SER A 312 -2.04 10.55 9.22
N SER A 313 -1.25 10.45 10.29
CA SER A 313 -1.01 11.56 11.23
C SER A 313 0.26 11.32 12.05
N ASP A 314 0.72 12.33 12.77
CA ASP A 314 1.87 12.23 13.68
C ASP A 314 1.51 11.62 15.05
N ASP A 315 0.28 11.12 15.23
CA ASP A 315 -0.21 10.56 16.48
C ASP A 315 -1.05 9.32 16.22
N TYR A 316 -0.54 8.15 16.62
CA TYR A 316 -1.23 6.87 16.45
C TYR A 316 -2.65 6.89 17.02
N TYR A 317 -2.86 7.58 18.15
CA TYR A 317 -4.17 7.64 18.79
C TYR A 317 -5.22 8.36 17.91
N VAL A 318 -4.79 9.39 17.17
CA VAL A 318 -5.66 10.12 16.24
C VAL A 318 -6.08 9.23 15.06
N ASN A 319 -5.19 8.37 14.56
CA ASN A 319 -5.53 7.42 13.50
C ASN A 319 -6.54 6.36 13.97
N GLU A 320 -6.40 5.85 15.21
CA GLU A 320 -7.37 4.92 15.80
C GLU A 320 -8.72 5.59 16.07
N TYR A 321 -8.73 6.85 16.52
CA TYR A 321 -9.97 7.62 16.67
C TYR A 321 -10.71 7.80 15.34
N ILE A 322 -10.01 8.22 14.27
CA ILE A 322 -10.60 8.39 12.93
C ILE A 322 -11.11 7.05 12.40
N PHE A 323 -10.35 5.96 12.55
CA PHE A 323 -10.83 4.61 12.22
C PHE A 323 -12.09 4.23 13.03
N GLY A 324 -12.13 4.55 14.32
CA GLY A 324 -13.31 4.36 15.16
C GLY A 324 -14.54 5.14 14.69
N ARG A 325 -14.39 6.41 14.29
CA ARG A 325 -15.51 7.20 13.72
C ARG A 325 -15.96 6.66 12.36
N LEU A 326 -15.03 6.12 11.55
CA LEU A 326 -15.34 5.47 10.27
C LEU A 326 -16.09 4.14 10.46
N TYR A 327 -15.67 3.31 11.43
CA TYR A 327 -16.13 1.93 11.60
C TYR A 327 -17.31 1.77 12.59
N TYR A 328 -17.44 2.63 13.60
CA TYR A 328 -18.55 2.61 14.55
C TYR A 328 -19.54 3.79 14.34
N GLY A 329 -19.13 4.85 13.65
CA GLY A 329 -19.95 6.02 13.37
C GLY A 329 -20.77 5.93 12.08
N GLY A 330 -21.39 7.05 11.69
CA GLY A 330 -22.39 7.13 10.62
C GLY A 330 -21.91 6.76 9.20
N VAL A 331 -20.62 6.53 8.98
CA VAL A 331 -20.09 6.09 7.67
C VAL A 331 -20.22 4.57 7.48
N HIS A 332 -20.08 3.78 8.55
CA HIS A 332 -20.13 2.33 8.54
C HIS A 332 -21.30 1.68 7.77
N PRO A 333 -22.58 2.14 7.86
CA PRO A 333 -23.67 1.47 7.14
C PRO A 333 -23.50 1.46 5.60
N GLY A 334 -22.71 2.39 5.03
CA GLY A 334 -22.45 2.44 3.59
C GLY A 334 -21.21 1.66 3.13
N ILE A 335 -20.30 1.27 4.05
CA ILE A 335 -19.05 0.58 3.71
C ILE A 335 -18.82 -0.66 4.57
N ARG A 336 -18.45 -1.77 3.92
CA ARG A 336 -18.01 -2.98 4.60
C ARG A 336 -16.49 -3.00 4.65
N VAL A 337 -15.91 -2.61 5.79
CA VAL A 337 -14.46 -2.72 6.01
C VAL A 337 -14.01 -4.19 5.90
N ARG A 338 -12.93 -4.42 5.16
CA ARG A 338 -12.35 -5.73 4.84
C ARG A 338 -11.05 -5.98 5.60
N SER A 339 -10.20 -4.97 5.71
CA SER A 339 -9.04 -4.95 6.62
C SER A 339 -8.78 -3.53 7.14
N VAL A 340 -8.12 -3.46 8.30
CA VAL A 340 -7.42 -2.26 8.76
C VAL A 340 -6.01 -2.67 9.12
N GLU A 341 -5.04 -2.03 8.48
CA GLU A 341 -3.62 -2.33 8.61
C GLU A 341 -2.89 -1.12 9.15
N ARG A 342 -1.94 -1.35 10.07
CA ARG A 342 -1.30 -0.29 10.84
C ARG A 342 0.15 -0.14 10.40
N GLY A 343 0.62 1.10 10.35
CA GLY A 343 1.97 1.44 9.93
C GLY A 343 2.56 2.60 10.70
N TYR A 344 3.88 2.61 10.83
CA TYR A 344 4.66 3.66 11.46
C TYR A 344 5.84 4.09 10.58
N ALA A 345 6.32 5.31 10.75
CA ALA A 345 7.49 5.85 10.07
C ALA A 345 8.41 6.55 11.07
N ARG A 346 9.72 6.29 10.97
CA ARG A 346 10.72 6.94 11.82
C ARG A 346 10.99 8.38 11.35
N PRO A 347 11.27 9.34 12.27
CA PRO A 347 11.62 10.71 11.92
C PRO A 347 12.89 10.82 11.05
N ASP A 348 13.84 9.91 11.21
CA ASP A 348 15.08 9.83 10.40
C ASP A 348 14.88 9.10 9.05
N SER A 349 13.64 8.78 8.70
CA SER A 349 13.27 8.06 7.47
C SER A 349 13.93 6.69 7.25
N ARG A 350 14.50 6.10 8.31
CA ARG A 350 15.10 4.76 8.23
C ARG A 350 14.08 3.64 8.37
N GLU A 351 14.35 2.53 7.71
CA GLU A 351 13.61 1.27 7.83
C GLU A 351 14.24 0.37 8.93
N PRO A 352 13.55 -0.69 9.41
CA PRO A 352 14.01 -1.52 10.53
C PRO A 352 15.39 -2.17 10.33
N SER A 353 15.77 -2.52 9.10
CA SER A 353 17.09 -3.11 8.81
C SER A 353 18.23 -2.08 8.86
N GLY A 354 17.91 -0.78 8.86
CA GLY A 354 18.78 0.36 9.16
C GLY A 354 19.01 1.33 8.00
N PHE A 355 18.54 1.03 6.79
CA PHE A 355 18.73 1.85 5.59
C PHE A 355 17.73 3.02 5.55
N GLU A 356 18.07 4.09 4.83
CA GLU A 356 17.13 5.19 4.59
C GLU A 356 16.21 4.89 3.40
N ASP A 357 14.89 4.94 3.62
CA ASP A 357 13.91 4.73 2.55
C ASP A 357 13.18 6.04 2.23
N GLY A 358 13.51 6.61 1.06
CA GLY A 358 12.94 7.87 0.58
C GLY A 358 13.93 8.76 -0.19
N ILE A 359 15.24 8.58 -0.02
CA ILE A 359 16.32 9.33 -0.70
C ILE A 359 16.09 9.44 -2.22
N THR A 360 15.55 8.36 -2.81
CA THR A 360 15.41 8.20 -4.25
C THR A 360 14.15 8.86 -4.86
N ASN A 361 13.23 9.36 -4.03
CA ASN A 361 11.98 9.99 -4.49
C ASN A 361 12.22 11.25 -5.34
N PRO A 362 11.23 11.66 -6.17
CA PRO A 362 11.17 13.02 -6.71
C PRO A 362 11.12 14.05 -5.57
N ARG A 363 11.66 15.26 -5.83
CA ARG A 363 11.69 16.39 -4.88
C ARG A 363 11.26 17.67 -5.60
N ASP A 364 10.49 18.52 -4.94
CA ASP A 364 10.12 19.86 -5.43
C ASP A 364 11.20 20.90 -5.10
N ALA A 365 12.44 20.62 -5.51
CA ALA A 365 13.63 21.38 -5.17
C ALA A 365 14.22 22.09 -6.40
N SER A 366 13.49 23.06 -6.96
CA SER A 366 13.97 23.99 -8.01
C SER A 366 14.60 23.37 -9.28
N GLY A 367 14.31 22.09 -9.56
CA GLY A 367 14.68 21.42 -10.81
C GLY A 367 13.62 21.59 -11.92
N PRO A 368 13.89 21.09 -13.14
CA PRO A 368 12.99 21.25 -14.30
C PRO A 368 11.74 20.34 -14.26
N SER A 369 11.59 19.49 -13.26
CA SER A 369 10.45 18.58 -13.08
C SER A 369 10.00 18.55 -11.63
N SER A 370 8.72 18.83 -11.37
CA SER A 370 8.08 18.71 -10.06
C SER A 370 7.80 17.23 -9.71
N MET A 371 7.66 16.92 -8.42
CA MET A 371 7.06 15.67 -7.96
C MET A 371 5.69 15.41 -8.61
N HIS A 372 4.91 16.47 -8.86
CA HIS A 372 3.57 16.40 -9.44
C HIS A 372 3.59 15.84 -10.87
N ASP A 373 4.66 16.08 -11.65
CA ASP A 373 4.76 15.67 -13.07
C ASP A 373 4.79 14.15 -13.26
N PHE A 374 5.33 13.44 -12.26
CA PHE A 374 5.42 11.97 -12.23
C PHE A 374 4.21 11.32 -11.54
N VAL A 375 3.44 12.08 -10.75
CA VAL A 375 2.41 11.53 -9.87
C VAL A 375 1.00 11.74 -10.43
N TYR A 376 0.68 12.92 -10.95
CA TYR A 376 -0.70 13.27 -11.30
C TYR A 376 -0.99 13.17 -12.80
N ILE A 377 -2.17 12.64 -13.12
CA ILE A 377 -2.71 12.52 -14.47
C ILE A 377 -2.99 13.90 -15.05
N ARG A 378 -2.64 14.08 -16.32
CA ARG A 378 -2.90 15.29 -17.10
C ARG A 378 -3.79 14.98 -18.31
N ALA A 379 -4.28 16.03 -18.96
CA ALA A 379 -5.23 15.89 -20.08
C ALA A 379 -4.65 15.11 -21.27
N GLU A 380 -3.33 15.15 -21.48
CA GLU A 380 -2.67 14.46 -22.59
C GLU A 380 -2.50 12.93 -22.41
N ASP A 381 -2.83 12.36 -21.25
CA ASP A 381 -2.58 10.93 -20.95
C ASP A 381 -3.57 9.95 -21.59
N GLY A 382 -4.65 10.44 -22.21
CA GLY A 382 -5.71 9.60 -22.79
C GLY A 382 -6.61 8.91 -21.76
N GLU A 383 -6.53 9.32 -20.50
CA GLU A 383 -7.43 8.89 -19.42
C GLU A 383 -8.80 9.59 -19.52
N PRO A 384 -9.87 9.04 -18.92
CA PRO A 384 -11.15 9.73 -18.82
C PRO A 384 -10.99 11.09 -18.13
N GLU A 385 -11.67 12.13 -18.61
CA GLU A 385 -11.51 13.53 -18.16
C GLU A 385 -11.56 13.71 -16.63
N TRP A 386 -12.42 12.96 -15.93
CA TRP A 386 -12.56 13.02 -14.47
C TRP A 386 -11.33 12.49 -13.69
N CYS A 387 -10.40 11.82 -14.36
CA CYS A 387 -9.18 11.29 -13.78
C CYS A 387 -8.06 12.34 -13.72
N ILE A 388 -8.18 13.45 -14.46
CA ILE A 388 -7.20 14.54 -14.49
C ILE A 388 -7.01 15.11 -13.08
N GLY A 389 -5.77 15.32 -12.66
CA GLY A 389 -5.41 15.75 -11.30
C GLY A 389 -5.45 14.63 -10.25
N GLY A 390 -5.95 13.43 -10.59
CA GLY A 390 -5.81 12.24 -9.76
C GLY A 390 -4.51 11.47 -10.01
N THR A 391 -4.31 10.37 -9.29
CA THR A 391 -3.13 9.50 -9.39
C THR A 391 -3.49 8.05 -9.12
N TYR A 392 -2.63 7.11 -9.50
CA TYR A 392 -2.79 5.71 -9.12
C TYR A 392 -1.97 5.36 -7.87
N LEU A 393 -2.57 4.64 -6.93
CA LEU A 393 -1.86 3.95 -5.86
C LEU A 393 -1.64 2.48 -6.24
N ALA A 394 -0.38 2.09 -6.28
CA ALA A 394 0.05 0.70 -6.10
C ALA A 394 0.43 0.46 -4.64
N TYR A 395 -0.37 -0.32 -3.91
CA TYR A 395 -0.11 -0.69 -2.53
C TYR A 395 0.29 -2.17 -2.44
N ARG A 396 1.44 -2.47 -1.84
CA ARG A 396 1.83 -3.84 -1.44
C ARG A 396 2.22 -3.88 0.03
N LYS A 397 1.70 -4.85 0.77
CA LYS A 397 2.22 -5.25 2.08
C LYS A 397 3.33 -6.27 1.87
N ILE A 398 4.57 -5.86 2.13
CA ILE A 398 5.77 -6.65 1.90
C ILE A 398 6.30 -7.11 3.26
N ARG A 399 6.18 -8.41 3.56
CA ARG A 399 6.87 -9.04 4.68
C ARG A 399 8.37 -9.01 4.44
N ARG A 400 9.16 -8.76 5.47
CA ARG A 400 10.63 -8.80 5.47
C ARG A 400 11.08 -9.90 6.43
N ARG A 401 11.92 -10.84 5.98
CA ARG A 401 12.48 -11.89 6.84
C ARG A 401 13.73 -11.36 7.55
N MET A 402 13.50 -10.50 8.55
CA MET A 402 14.55 -9.68 9.17
C MET A 402 15.64 -10.48 9.85
N LYS A 403 15.30 -11.60 10.50
CA LYS A 403 16.27 -12.55 11.07
C LYS A 403 17.33 -12.97 10.02
N HIS A 404 16.88 -13.46 8.86
CA HIS A 404 17.78 -13.89 7.80
C HIS A 404 18.63 -12.72 7.26
N PHE A 405 18.04 -11.53 7.14
CA PHE A 405 18.78 -10.34 6.70
C PHE A 405 19.89 -9.91 7.69
N PHE A 406 19.64 -10.00 9.00
CA PHE A 406 20.64 -9.64 10.02
C PHE A 406 21.71 -10.70 10.23
N GLU A 407 21.50 -11.94 9.79
CA GLU A 407 22.53 -12.99 9.72
C GLU A 407 23.56 -12.73 8.60
N LEU A 408 23.24 -11.88 7.61
CA LEU A 408 24.18 -11.49 6.55
C LEU A 408 25.30 -10.57 7.08
N PRO A 409 26.54 -10.73 6.60
CA PRO A 409 27.61 -9.74 6.78
C PRO A 409 27.19 -8.33 6.36
N ALA A 410 27.76 -7.30 6.99
CA ALA A 410 27.40 -5.90 6.71
C ALA A 410 27.56 -5.51 5.23
N GLN A 411 28.60 -6.01 4.56
CA GLN A 411 28.85 -5.79 3.13
C GLN A 411 27.75 -6.42 2.26
N ASP A 412 27.24 -7.59 2.64
CA ASP A 412 26.17 -8.28 1.92
C ASP A 412 24.81 -7.59 2.14
N GLN A 413 24.56 -7.07 3.35
CA GLN A 413 23.40 -6.20 3.62
C GLN A 413 23.40 -4.95 2.72
N GLU A 414 24.56 -4.31 2.56
CA GLU A 414 24.73 -3.14 1.69
C GLU A 414 24.64 -3.50 0.20
N ALA A 415 25.16 -4.66 -0.20
CA ALA A 415 25.04 -5.19 -1.56
C ALA A 415 23.58 -5.48 -1.95
N VAL A 416 22.77 -6.08 -1.06
CA VAL A 416 21.35 -6.34 -1.29
C VAL A 416 20.59 -5.05 -1.65
N PHE A 417 20.85 -3.95 -0.93
CA PHE A 417 20.24 -2.66 -1.25
C PHE A 417 20.94 -1.90 -2.38
N GLY A 418 22.26 -2.07 -2.54
CA GLY A 418 23.10 -1.34 -3.49
C GLY A 418 23.52 0.06 -3.02
N VAL A 419 23.44 0.33 -1.71
CA VAL A 419 23.81 1.62 -1.09
C VAL A 419 24.58 1.40 0.21
N ASP A 420 25.45 2.34 0.56
CA ASP A 420 26.07 2.43 1.89
C ASP A 420 24.98 2.67 2.96
N LYS A 421 25.01 1.87 4.02
CA LYS A 421 23.94 1.83 5.04
C LYS A 421 23.85 3.12 5.85
N LYS A 422 24.96 3.84 6.01
CA LYS A 422 25.04 5.03 6.85
C LYS A 422 24.64 6.30 6.08
N THR A 423 25.02 6.40 4.81
CA THR A 423 24.91 7.62 4.00
C THR A 423 23.84 7.52 2.90
N GLY A 424 23.42 6.30 2.55
CA GLY A 424 22.47 6.06 1.45
C GLY A 424 23.03 6.33 0.06
N VAL A 425 24.34 6.59 -0.06
CA VAL A 425 25.04 6.76 -1.33
C VAL A 425 25.12 5.41 -2.04
N ARG A 426 24.87 5.37 -3.36
CA ARG A 426 24.99 4.13 -4.14
C ARG A 426 26.42 3.59 -4.11
N LEU A 427 26.54 2.28 -3.98
CA LEU A 427 27.83 1.59 -4.03
C LEU A 427 28.41 1.57 -5.44
N GLU A 428 29.74 1.58 -5.53
CA GLU A 428 30.49 1.36 -6.77
C GLU A 428 31.38 0.12 -6.67
N PRO A 429 31.43 -0.74 -7.71
CA PRO A 429 30.63 -0.68 -8.93
C PRO A 429 29.16 -1.02 -8.67
N HIS A 430 28.24 -0.34 -9.36
CA HIS A 430 26.81 -0.64 -9.31
C HIS A 430 26.49 -2.12 -9.62
N GLN A 431 25.90 -2.84 -8.67
CA GLN A 431 25.50 -4.24 -8.83
C GLN A 431 24.12 -4.34 -9.49
N ALA A 432 24.03 -5.07 -10.61
CA ALA A 432 22.80 -5.15 -11.41
C ALA A 432 21.60 -5.81 -10.69
N HIS A 433 21.85 -6.64 -9.67
CA HIS A 433 20.83 -7.36 -8.90
C HIS A 433 20.37 -6.61 -7.63
N ALA A 434 21.06 -5.52 -7.25
CA ALA A 434 20.75 -4.76 -6.04
C ALA A 434 19.44 -3.96 -6.15
N HIS A 435 18.71 -3.85 -5.04
CA HIS A 435 17.38 -3.22 -4.98
C HIS A 435 17.35 -1.80 -5.58
N ALA A 436 18.34 -0.97 -5.26
CA ALA A 436 18.43 0.41 -5.76
C ALA A 436 18.76 0.52 -7.27
N ALA A 437 19.17 -0.57 -7.93
CA ALA A 437 19.28 -0.65 -9.39
C ALA A 437 17.95 -1.07 -10.04
N LYS A 438 17.07 -1.79 -9.31
CA LYS A 438 15.78 -2.28 -9.81
C LYS A 438 14.64 -1.27 -9.65
N ILE A 439 14.57 -0.58 -8.51
CA ILE A 439 13.48 0.32 -8.16
C ILE A 439 13.84 1.78 -8.45
N ASN A 440 12.95 2.48 -9.18
CA ASN A 440 13.16 3.83 -9.69
C ASN A 440 14.51 3.97 -10.41
N PRO A 441 14.62 3.46 -11.66
CA PRO A 441 15.82 3.64 -12.45
C PRO A 441 16.11 5.15 -12.66
N ARG A 442 17.40 5.48 -12.77
CA ARG A 442 17.94 6.84 -12.57
C ARG A 442 19.05 7.21 -13.55
N ARG A 443 19.24 6.43 -14.61
CA ARG A 443 20.33 6.65 -15.57
C ARG A 443 19.85 7.70 -16.59
N PRO A 444 20.33 8.96 -16.54
CA PRO A 444 19.80 10.00 -17.42
C PRO A 444 20.20 9.70 -18.87
N ASN A 445 19.30 9.91 -19.82
CA ASN A 445 19.48 9.56 -21.23
C ASN A 445 19.65 8.04 -21.48
N HIS A 446 19.36 7.18 -20.50
CA HIS A 446 19.23 5.75 -20.74
C HIS A 446 17.80 5.46 -21.18
N ARG A 447 17.67 4.79 -22.33
CA ARG A 447 16.39 4.34 -22.87
C ARG A 447 16.21 2.84 -22.69
N ASP A 448 15.03 2.42 -22.29
CA ASP A 448 14.70 1.01 -22.14
C ASP A 448 14.23 0.34 -23.44
N LEU A 449 13.76 -0.91 -23.35
CA LEU A 449 13.31 -1.71 -24.49
C LEU A 449 12.14 -1.09 -25.28
N PHE A 450 11.47 -0.07 -24.73
CA PHE A 450 10.38 0.67 -25.36
C PHE A 450 10.77 2.10 -25.76
N ASP A 451 12.07 2.42 -25.84
CA ASP A 451 12.61 3.74 -26.21
C ASP A 451 12.22 4.89 -25.25
N MET A 452 11.75 4.53 -24.05
CA MET A 452 11.35 5.45 -22.98
C MET A 452 12.55 5.74 -22.05
N ASP A 453 12.68 6.98 -21.56
CA ASP A 453 13.77 7.33 -20.64
C ASP A 453 13.52 6.71 -19.25
N ASP A 454 14.58 6.18 -18.61
CA ASP A 454 14.54 5.64 -17.26
C ASP A 454 13.86 6.58 -16.25
N LEU A 455 13.96 7.91 -16.43
CA LEU A 455 13.33 8.91 -15.56
C LEU A 455 11.81 9.00 -15.72
N GLU A 456 11.26 8.63 -16.87
CA GLU A 456 9.80 8.54 -17.11
C GLU A 456 9.19 7.32 -16.42
N ARG A 457 10.01 6.35 -16.00
CA ARG A 457 9.62 5.18 -15.19
C ARG A 457 9.54 5.47 -13.68
N ARG A 458 9.80 6.70 -13.25
CA ARG A 458 9.83 7.05 -11.82
C ARG A 458 8.44 7.19 -11.22
N PHE A 459 8.28 6.69 -10.00
CA PHE A 459 7.09 6.86 -9.16
C PHE A 459 7.46 7.38 -7.76
N LEU A 460 6.49 7.98 -7.07
CA LEU A 460 6.66 8.46 -5.70
C LEU A 460 6.40 7.32 -4.71
N ARG A 461 7.38 6.97 -3.88
CA ARG A 461 7.20 5.97 -2.81
C ARG A 461 6.89 6.67 -1.49
N ARG A 462 5.85 6.25 -0.79
CA ARG A 462 5.44 6.76 0.54
C ARG A 462 5.38 5.63 1.57
N PRO A 463 6.52 5.01 1.93
CA PRO A 463 6.53 3.78 2.72
C PRO A 463 6.22 4.00 4.20
N TYR A 464 5.59 3.00 4.81
CA TYR A 464 5.43 2.86 6.27
C TYR A 464 5.79 1.44 6.70
N PHE A 465 6.30 1.23 7.91
CA PHE A 465 6.66 -0.08 8.44
C PHE A 465 5.54 -0.65 9.27
N PHE A 466 5.38 -1.97 9.27
CA PHE A 466 4.43 -2.67 10.14
C PHE A 466 5.13 -3.74 10.96
N ASP A 467 4.50 -4.08 12.08
CA ASP A 467 4.89 -5.11 13.02
C ASP A 467 3.59 -5.69 13.59
N ASP A 468 3.13 -6.80 12.99
CA ASP A 468 1.87 -7.46 13.32
C ASP A 468 2.11 -8.68 14.23
N GLY A 469 3.30 -8.81 14.82
CA GLY A 469 3.68 -9.93 15.70
C GLY A 469 4.25 -11.14 14.95
N LEU A 470 3.73 -12.34 15.23
CA LEU A 470 4.17 -13.61 14.65
C LEU A 470 3.03 -14.29 13.88
N ASP A 471 3.37 -15.08 12.85
CA ASP A 471 2.41 -15.94 12.17
C ASP A 471 2.17 -17.28 12.90
N ALA A 472 1.39 -18.16 12.27
CA ALA A 472 1.03 -19.47 12.83
C ALA A 472 2.22 -20.43 12.96
N ASP A 473 3.30 -20.20 12.22
CA ASP A 473 4.54 -21.00 12.27
C ASP A 473 5.57 -20.38 13.26
N GLY A 474 5.27 -19.21 13.81
CA GLY A 474 6.11 -18.49 14.79
C GLY A 474 7.12 -17.52 14.16
N GLU A 475 7.02 -17.25 12.87
CA GLU A 475 7.91 -16.35 12.13
C GLU A 475 7.38 -14.90 12.13
N GLU A 476 8.27 -13.89 12.10
CA GLU A 476 7.90 -12.47 12.24
C GLU A 476 6.98 -11.97 11.10
N LEU A 477 5.83 -11.42 11.45
CA LEU A 477 4.95 -10.65 10.56
C LEU A 477 5.34 -9.17 10.60
N ARG A 478 6.56 -8.89 10.16
CA ARG A 478 7.13 -7.54 10.10
C ARG A 478 7.45 -7.16 8.67
N GLY A 479 7.40 -5.86 8.34
CA GLY A 479 7.88 -5.39 7.06
C GLY A 479 7.42 -3.99 6.67
N LEU A 480 7.03 -3.85 5.40
CA LEU A 480 6.78 -2.58 4.74
C LEU A 480 5.40 -2.54 4.07
N HIS A 481 4.59 -1.57 4.46
CA HIS A 481 3.53 -1.01 3.63
C HIS A 481 4.18 -0.15 2.56
N HIS A 482 4.32 -0.71 1.36
CA HIS A 482 4.85 -0.05 0.20
C HIS A 482 3.70 0.61 -0.57
N LEU A 483 3.55 1.92 -0.37
CA LEU A 483 2.63 2.77 -1.14
C LEU A 483 3.43 3.46 -2.24
N SER A 484 3.01 3.27 -3.49
CA SER A 484 3.63 3.89 -4.66
C SER A 484 2.59 4.65 -5.47
N PHE A 485 2.76 5.96 -5.59
CA PHE A 485 1.90 6.86 -6.35
C PHE A 485 2.50 7.14 -7.72
N ALA A 486 1.70 6.97 -8.76
CA ALA A 486 2.12 7.03 -10.15
C ALA A 486 1.02 7.60 -11.06
N ARG A 487 1.43 8.36 -12.06
CA ARG A 487 0.57 8.86 -13.14
C ARG A 487 0.01 7.75 -14.03
N ASN A 488 0.74 6.63 -14.20
CA ASN A 488 0.29 5.44 -14.91
C ASN A 488 0.89 4.16 -14.32
N LEU A 489 0.05 3.20 -13.91
CA LEU A 489 0.48 1.94 -13.28
C LEU A 489 1.37 1.11 -14.20
N GLY A 490 0.94 0.88 -15.45
CA GLY A 490 1.67 0.06 -16.42
C GLY A 490 3.05 0.63 -16.74
N VAL A 491 3.12 1.96 -16.97
CA VAL A 491 4.35 2.64 -17.39
C VAL A 491 5.35 2.77 -16.25
N GLN A 492 4.91 3.19 -15.05
CA GLN A 492 5.83 3.57 -13.96
C GLN A 492 5.99 2.50 -12.88
N TYR A 493 4.93 1.77 -12.52
CA TYR A 493 5.00 0.82 -11.41
C TYR A 493 5.22 -0.62 -11.89
N GLU A 494 4.36 -1.11 -12.78
CA GLU A 494 4.42 -2.49 -13.25
C GLU A 494 5.69 -2.76 -14.06
N TRP A 495 6.18 -1.80 -14.84
CA TRP A 495 7.39 -2.00 -15.64
C TRP A 495 8.64 -2.28 -14.78
N PRO A 496 9.00 -1.44 -13.78
CA PRO A 496 10.05 -1.79 -12.82
C PRO A 496 9.80 -3.10 -12.07
N VAL A 497 8.58 -3.37 -11.60
CA VAL A 497 8.30 -4.61 -10.86
C VAL A 497 8.45 -5.84 -11.76
N LEU A 498 7.79 -5.88 -12.92
CA LEU A 498 7.77 -7.05 -13.79
C LEU A 498 9.11 -7.28 -14.51
N MET A 499 9.79 -6.21 -14.94
CA MET A 499 11.05 -6.34 -15.68
C MET A 499 12.28 -6.31 -14.79
N TRP A 500 12.38 -5.34 -13.87
CA TRP A 500 13.60 -5.15 -13.10
C TRP A 500 13.60 -5.97 -11.80
N GLN A 501 12.46 -6.19 -11.15
CA GLN A 501 12.40 -6.86 -9.85
C GLN A 501 12.21 -8.38 -9.97
N THR A 502 11.36 -8.85 -10.90
CA THR A 502 10.93 -10.26 -10.96
C THR A 502 11.42 -11.05 -12.17
N ASN A 503 11.67 -10.44 -13.34
CA ASN A 503 12.12 -11.17 -14.53
C ASN A 503 13.61 -11.53 -14.38
N PRO A 504 13.99 -12.82 -14.24
CA PRO A 504 15.38 -13.21 -13.96
C PRO A 504 16.37 -12.88 -15.09
N ASP A 505 15.88 -12.65 -16.31
CA ASP A 505 16.71 -12.48 -17.50
C ASP A 505 16.91 -11.01 -17.95
N PHE A 506 16.50 -10.03 -17.13
CA PHE A 506 16.57 -8.61 -17.47
C PHE A 506 17.28 -7.74 -16.41
N PRO A 507 18.13 -6.76 -16.77
CA PRO A 507 18.50 -6.33 -18.13
C PRO A 507 19.46 -7.30 -18.83
N VAL A 508 20.10 -8.19 -18.08
CA VAL A 508 21.00 -9.24 -18.59
C VAL A 508 20.56 -10.60 -18.03
N LYS A 509 20.73 -11.65 -18.83
CA LYS A 509 20.36 -13.02 -18.47
C LYS A 509 20.90 -13.42 -17.08
N GLY A 510 20.03 -13.92 -16.20
CA GLY A 510 20.38 -14.33 -14.83
C GLY A 510 20.70 -13.20 -13.84
N THR A 511 20.45 -11.93 -14.17
CA THR A 511 20.73 -10.78 -13.27
C THR A 511 19.48 -10.10 -12.72
N GLY A 512 18.30 -10.60 -13.06
CA GLY A 512 17.06 -9.85 -13.02
C GLY A 512 16.14 -10.05 -11.82
N GLN A 513 16.43 -11.02 -10.96
CA GLN A 513 15.76 -11.13 -9.68
C GLN A 513 16.36 -10.12 -8.69
N ASP A 514 15.51 -9.32 -8.06
CA ASP A 514 15.92 -8.39 -6.99
C ASP A 514 16.49 -9.15 -5.79
N ALA A 515 17.71 -8.81 -5.38
CA ALA A 515 18.41 -9.40 -4.25
C ALA A 515 17.58 -9.40 -2.96
N LEU A 516 16.71 -8.40 -2.79
CA LEU A 516 15.87 -8.22 -1.61
C LEU A 516 14.66 -9.18 -1.56
N TYR A 517 14.25 -9.74 -2.69
CA TYR A 517 13.27 -10.84 -2.81
C TYR A 517 13.93 -12.20 -3.04
N GLY A 518 15.20 -12.21 -3.50
CA GLY A 518 16.09 -13.36 -3.43
C GLY A 518 16.26 -13.91 -2.00
N PRO A 519 16.86 -15.11 -1.89
CA PRO A 519 16.73 -16.04 -0.74
C PRO A 519 15.48 -16.02 0.15
N GLY A 520 14.33 -15.50 -0.31
CA GLY A 520 13.16 -15.27 0.53
C GLY A 520 13.31 -14.11 1.53
N GLY A 521 14.22 -13.15 1.32
CA GLY A 521 14.42 -11.98 2.19
C GLY A 521 13.19 -11.08 2.31
N ALA A 522 12.30 -11.11 1.31
CA ALA A 522 11.02 -10.42 1.30
C ALA A 522 9.95 -11.18 0.50
N ALA A 523 8.69 -10.95 0.86
CA ALA A 523 7.54 -11.53 0.18
C ALA A 523 6.32 -10.60 0.25
N ASN A 524 5.50 -10.56 -0.80
CA ASN A 524 4.24 -9.82 -0.78
C ASN A 524 3.15 -10.68 -0.12
N ILE A 525 2.50 -10.14 0.90
CA ILE A 525 1.47 -10.84 1.70
C ILE A 525 0.11 -10.11 1.67
N GLY A 526 0.01 -9.01 0.92
CA GLY A 526 -1.19 -8.17 0.80
C GLY A 526 -0.98 -7.04 -0.20
N GLY A 527 -2.06 -6.37 -0.62
CA GLY A 527 -1.98 -5.23 -1.54
C GLY A 527 -3.20 -5.02 -2.41
N GLY A 528 -3.12 -4.01 -3.29
CA GLY A 528 -4.14 -3.69 -4.28
C GLY A 528 -3.75 -2.50 -5.16
N TYR A 529 -4.49 -2.30 -6.24
CA TYR A 529 -4.39 -1.12 -7.12
C TYR A 529 -5.66 -0.28 -6.98
N TYR A 530 -5.47 1.02 -6.81
CA TYR A 530 -6.53 1.99 -6.58
C TYR A 530 -6.27 3.26 -7.38
N PHE A 531 -7.34 3.93 -7.81
CA PHE A 531 -7.27 5.26 -8.37
C PHE A 531 -7.68 6.29 -7.32
N MET A 532 -6.80 7.25 -7.04
CA MET A 532 -7.02 8.39 -6.16
C MET A 532 -7.50 9.58 -7.01
N PRO A 533 -8.79 9.97 -6.97
CA PRO A 533 -9.28 11.16 -7.67
C PRO A 533 -8.62 12.45 -7.15
N ALA A 534 -8.78 13.53 -7.90
CA ALA A 534 -8.48 14.89 -7.46
C ALA A 534 -9.21 15.25 -6.15
N ALA A 535 -8.77 16.30 -5.46
CA ALA A 535 -9.46 16.78 -4.25
C ALA A 535 -10.85 17.32 -4.58
N ALA A 536 -11.80 17.09 -3.66
CA ALA A 536 -13.13 17.66 -3.71
C ALA A 536 -13.21 18.99 -2.94
N ASN A 537 -13.85 19.98 -3.55
CA ASN A 537 -14.17 21.27 -2.94
C ASN A 537 -15.49 21.20 -2.16
N ASP A 538 -15.99 22.32 -1.63
CA ASP A 538 -17.24 22.35 -0.84
C ASP A 538 -18.51 22.10 -1.66
N ALA A 539 -18.46 22.23 -3.00
CA ALA A 539 -19.60 22.04 -3.88
C ALA A 539 -19.63 20.65 -4.56
N ASP A 540 -18.65 19.77 -4.30
CA ASP A 540 -18.56 18.45 -4.92
C ASP A 540 -18.01 17.35 -3.98
N HIS A 541 -17.86 16.14 -4.53
CA HIS A 541 -17.36 14.98 -3.81
C HIS A 541 -16.38 14.19 -4.69
N LEU A 542 -15.58 13.31 -4.07
CA LEU A 542 -14.51 12.55 -4.74
C LEU A 542 -14.96 11.66 -5.93
N GLY A 543 -16.28 11.54 -6.18
CA GLY A 543 -16.86 10.80 -7.29
C GLY A 543 -17.68 11.64 -8.29
N THR A 544 -17.72 12.97 -8.18
CA THR A 544 -18.59 13.82 -9.02
C THR A 544 -18.39 13.58 -10.52
N GLY A 545 -17.14 13.46 -10.97
CA GLY A 545 -16.81 13.22 -12.38
C GLY A 545 -17.21 11.85 -12.93
N LEU A 546 -17.68 10.92 -12.09
CA LEU A 546 -18.34 9.67 -12.52
C LEU A 546 -19.77 9.91 -13.07
N GLY A 547 -20.28 11.14 -13.00
CA GLY A 547 -21.66 11.47 -13.35
C GLY A 547 -22.66 10.88 -12.36
N LEU A 548 -22.26 10.80 -11.10
CA LEU A 548 -23.12 10.45 -9.97
C LEU A 548 -23.83 11.72 -9.50
N LYS A 549 -25.14 11.64 -9.24
CA LYS A 549 -25.93 12.75 -8.71
C LYS A 549 -26.65 12.29 -7.45
N ARG A 550 -26.69 13.19 -6.46
CA ARG A 550 -27.65 13.11 -5.35
C ARG A 550 -28.90 13.86 -5.81
N GLU A 551 -30.09 13.27 -5.65
CA GLU A 551 -31.33 14.03 -5.87
C GLU A 551 -31.44 15.16 -4.82
N HIS A 552 -32.08 16.27 -5.19
CA HIS A 552 -32.51 17.30 -4.24
C HIS A 552 -33.72 16.80 -3.42
N GLY A 553 -33.51 15.74 -2.64
CA GLY A 553 -34.38 15.28 -1.58
C GLY A 553 -33.76 15.68 -0.23
N GLY A 554 -34.46 16.53 0.51
CA GLY A 554 -33.93 17.15 1.71
C GLY A 554 -33.59 16.15 2.81
N ILE A 555 -32.39 16.31 3.37
CA ILE A 555 -32.05 16.29 4.80
C ILE A 555 -30.83 17.22 4.88
N ASP A 556 -31.10 18.49 5.19
CA ASP A 556 -30.24 19.23 6.08
C ASP A 556 -30.38 18.58 7.47
N ASP A 557 -29.34 18.64 8.30
CA ASP A 557 -29.32 18.11 9.68
C ASP A 557 -29.47 16.58 9.87
N ALA A 558 -28.52 15.80 9.32
CA ALA A 558 -28.23 14.45 9.83
C ALA A 558 -26.74 14.06 9.82
N VAL A 559 -25.83 15.05 9.78
CA VAL A 559 -24.39 14.85 9.96
C VAL A 559 -23.94 15.65 11.17
N GLN A 560 -24.50 15.32 12.34
CA GLN A 560 -23.83 15.58 13.61
C GLN A 560 -22.68 14.58 13.75
N VAL A 561 -21.53 14.98 13.20
CA VAL A 561 -20.22 14.33 13.33
C VAL A 561 -19.39 15.04 14.41
#